data_AF-A0A7C4RUT8-F1
#
_entry.id   AF-A0A7C4RUT8-F1
#
_cell.length_a   1.000
_cell.length_b   1.000
_cell.length_c   1.000
_cell.angle_alpha   90.00
_cell.angle_beta   90.00
_cell.angle_gamma   90.00
#
_symmetry.space_group_name_H-M   'P 1'
#
loop_
_entity.id
_entity.type
_entity.pdbx_description
1 polymer ?
#
loop_
_entity_poly.entity_id
_entity_poly.type
_entity_poly.pdbx_seq_one_letter_code
_entity_poly.pdbx_strand_id
1 'polypeptide(L)'
;MIWVFTNVEYFQDRTVREYIGGSDGVSLRIAKGVYLRTGAFKATPIETIKRVHIDTGILAVTSKHIYFHGKFRSFRIPFKKIATFEPYSDGIGIHEDSATSKREIFATGDGWFTYNLLFNLAQLFSED
;
A
#
# COMPACT_ATOMS: atom_id res chain seq x y z
N MET A 1 -25.42 4.75 9.33
CA MET A 1 -24.55 3.59 9.06
C MET A 1 -25.16 2.87 7.86
N ILE A 2 -24.37 2.49 6.84
CA ILE A 2 -24.89 1.83 5.62
C ILE A 2 -24.53 0.36 5.61
N TRP A 3 -23.26 0.04 5.84
CA TRP A 3 -22.77 -1.34 5.84
C TRP A 3 -21.59 -1.52 6.79
N VAL A 4 -21.39 -2.75 7.28
CA VAL A 4 -20.25 -3.11 8.12
C VAL A 4 -19.70 -4.46 7.67
N PHE A 5 -18.42 -4.48 7.31
CA PHE A 5 -17.66 -5.70 7.11
C PHE A 5 -16.92 -6.06 8.41
N THR A 6 -16.89 -7.36 8.72
CA THR A 6 -16.18 -7.89 9.89
C THR A 6 -15.02 -8.75 9.45
N ASN A 7 -13.99 -8.88 10.29
CA ASN A 7 -12.78 -9.65 10.01
C ASN A 7 -12.08 -9.22 8.70
N VAL A 8 -12.01 -7.92 8.45
CA VAL A 8 -11.36 -7.33 7.28
C VAL A 8 -9.87 -7.24 7.54
N GLU A 9 -9.07 -7.85 6.67
CA GLU A 9 -7.63 -7.69 6.69
C GLU A 9 -7.25 -6.37 6.01
N TYR A 10 -6.44 -5.58 6.69
CA TYR A 10 -5.99 -4.28 6.24
C TYR A 10 -4.50 -4.32 5.91
N PHE A 11 -4.18 -3.88 4.70
CA PHE A 11 -2.83 -3.82 4.18
C PHE A 11 -2.47 -2.40 3.75
N GLN A 12 -1.18 -2.08 3.85
CA GLN A 12 -0.60 -0.89 3.25
C GLN A 12 0.55 -1.26 2.33
N ASP A 13 0.66 -0.52 1.24
CA ASP A 13 1.84 -0.57 0.40
C ASP A 13 2.99 0.18 1.09
N ARG A 14 4.11 -0.52 1.27
CA ARG A 14 5.35 0.04 1.82
C ARG A 14 6.44 -0.05 0.77
N THR A 15 6.98 1.10 0.38
CA THR A 15 8.19 1.15 -0.44
C THR A 15 9.36 0.64 0.39
N VAL A 16 9.88 -0.53 0.02
CA VAL A 16 11.11 -1.08 0.58
C VAL A 16 12.21 -0.86 -0.44
N ARG A 17 13.28 -0.18 -0.01
CA ARG A 17 14.51 -0.04 -0.81
C ARG A 17 15.36 -1.27 -0.56
N GLU A 18 15.43 -2.17 -1.54
CA GLU A 18 16.37 -3.28 -1.49
C GLU A 18 17.65 -2.89 -2.23
N TYR A 19 18.79 -2.96 -1.53
CA TYR A 19 20.11 -2.80 -2.11
C TYR A 19 20.64 -4.19 -2.49
N ILE A 20 20.53 -4.55 -3.76
CA ILE A 20 21.22 -5.73 -4.29
C ILE A 20 22.56 -5.26 -4.83
N GLY A 21 23.66 -5.60 -4.14
CA GLY A 21 25.02 -5.23 -4.57
C GLY A 21 26.02 -5.12 -3.44
N GLY A 22 26.23 -6.20 -2.68
CA GLY A 22 27.35 -6.35 -1.77
C GLY A 22 28.37 -7.31 -2.36
N SER A 23 29.31 -6.82 -3.17
CA SER A 23 30.56 -7.54 -3.41
C SER A 23 31.67 -6.79 -2.70
N ASP A 24 32.26 -7.40 -1.68
CA ASP A 24 33.52 -6.95 -1.10
C ASP A 24 34.54 -6.74 -2.22
N GLY A 25 35.01 -5.51 -2.37
CA GLY A 25 36.06 -5.17 -3.33
C GLY A 25 37.40 -5.71 -2.85
N VAL A 26 37.66 -7.00 -3.05
CA VAL A 26 38.97 -7.59 -2.74
C VAL A 26 39.96 -7.16 -3.81
N SER A 27 40.98 -6.40 -3.41
CA SER A 27 42.12 -6.08 -4.26
C SER A 27 43.09 -7.26 -4.30
N LEU A 28 43.11 -8.04 -5.39
CA LEU A 28 44.10 -9.10 -5.56
C LEU A 28 45.39 -8.54 -6.20
N ARG A 29 46.55 -8.77 -5.55
CA ARG A 29 47.86 -8.42 -6.10
C ARG A 29 48.39 -9.56 -6.94
N ILE A 30 48.50 -9.34 -8.25
CA ILE A 30 48.93 -10.37 -9.22
C ILE A 30 50.43 -10.22 -9.55
N ALA A 31 51.01 -9.03 -9.41
CA ALA A 31 52.45 -8.78 -9.51
C ALA A 31 52.88 -7.52 -8.72
N LYS A 32 54.19 -7.29 -8.56
CA LYS A 32 54.73 -6.05 -7.97
C LYS A 32 54.41 -4.86 -8.90
N GLY A 33 53.59 -3.91 -8.43
CA GLY A 33 53.30 -2.67 -9.15
C GLY A 33 52.06 -2.70 -10.05
N VAL A 34 51.34 -3.83 -10.13
CA VAL A 34 50.10 -3.96 -10.90
C VAL A 34 48.96 -4.34 -9.98
N TYR A 35 47.97 -3.46 -9.89
CA TYR A 35 46.72 -3.68 -9.17
C TYR A 35 45.59 -3.85 -10.18
N LEU A 36 44.86 -4.98 -10.10
CA LEU A 36 43.64 -5.14 -10.86
C LEU A 36 42.49 -4.53 -10.04
N ARG A 37 41.85 -3.49 -10.56
CA ARG A 37 40.66 -2.89 -9.95
C ARG A 37 39.43 -3.49 -10.63
N THR A 38 38.75 -4.42 -9.97
CA THR A 38 37.38 -4.79 -10.37
C THR A 38 36.49 -3.58 -10.15
N GLY A 39 35.90 -3.06 -11.23
CA GLY A 39 35.19 -1.79 -11.26
C GLY A 39 34.14 -1.66 -10.15
N ALA A 40 33.98 -0.44 -9.63
CA ALA A 40 32.92 -0.10 -8.70
C ALA A 40 31.55 -0.30 -9.39
N PHE A 41 30.88 -1.41 -9.10
CA PHE A 41 29.48 -1.59 -9.46
C PHE A 41 28.64 -0.67 -8.57
N LYS A 42 27.94 0.27 -9.21
CA LYS A 42 27.00 1.18 -8.56
C LYS A 42 25.72 0.39 -8.29
N ALA A 43 25.50 -0.04 -7.05
CA ALA A 43 24.24 -0.67 -6.64
C ALA A 43 23.10 0.33 -6.89
N THR A 44 22.23 0.03 -7.85
CA THR A 44 20.99 0.80 -8.07
C THR A 44 20.00 0.41 -6.99
N PRO A 45 19.55 1.33 -6.12
CA PRO A 45 18.45 1.01 -5.21
C PRO A 45 17.22 0.68 -6.06
N ILE A 46 16.69 -0.53 -5.92
CA ILE A 46 15.41 -0.90 -6.52
C ILE A 46 14.35 -0.62 -5.46
N GLU A 47 13.50 0.38 -5.72
CA GLU A 47 12.32 0.64 -4.89
C GLU A 47 11.27 -0.42 -5.22
N THR A 48 11.10 -1.39 -4.34
CA THR A 48 10.07 -2.43 -4.47
C THR A 48 8.91 -2.09 -3.56
N ILE A 49 7.69 -2.01 -4.11
CA ILE A 49 6.47 -1.83 -3.32
C ILE A 49 6.07 -3.19 -2.77
N LYS A 50 6.12 -3.35 -1.44
CA LYS A 50 5.62 -4.55 -0.75
C LYS A 50 4.31 -4.23 -0.06
N ARG A 51 3.29 -5.07 -0.29
CA ARG A 51 2.04 -5.05 0.47
C ARG A 51 2.28 -5.69 1.83
N VAL A 52 2.04 -4.95 2.90
CA VAL A 52 2.26 -5.41 4.28
C VAL A 52 0.93 -5.46 4.99
N HIS A 53 0.62 -6.61 5.60
CA HIS A 53 -0.51 -6.73 6.53
C HIS A 53 -0.26 -5.86 7.75
N ILE A 54 -1.22 -5.01 8.08
CA ILE A 54 -1.11 -4.05 9.17
C ILE A 54 -1.99 -4.47 10.35
N ASP A 55 -3.23 -4.86 10.08
CA ASP A 55 -4.20 -5.18 11.12
C ASP A 55 -5.37 -5.98 10.56
N THR A 56 -6.19 -6.54 11.43
CA THR A 56 -7.47 -7.16 11.08
C THR A 56 -8.56 -6.58 11.98
N GLY A 57 -9.70 -6.20 11.38
CA GLY A 57 -10.71 -5.46 12.12
C GLY A 57 -12.05 -5.30 11.41
N ILE A 58 -12.73 -4.21 11.73
CA ILE A 58 -14.03 -3.84 11.20
C ILE A 58 -13.86 -2.70 10.21
N LEU A 59 -14.47 -2.85 9.03
CA LEU A 59 -14.60 -1.78 8.05
C LEU A 59 -16.06 -1.33 8.01
N ALA A 60 -16.35 -0.15 8.53
CA ALA A 60 -17.70 0.41 8.57
C ALA A 60 -17.86 1.52 7.53
N VAL A 61 -18.92 1.41 6.73
CA VAL A 61 -19.24 2.33 5.65
C VAL A 61 -20.47 3.16 6.04
N THR A 62 -20.33 4.47 5.93
CA THR A 62 -21.41 5.45 6.18
C THR A 62 -21.71 6.24 4.91
N SER A 63 -22.57 7.25 4.99
CA SER A 63 -22.83 8.13 3.84
C SER A 63 -21.61 8.96 3.44
N LYS A 64 -20.87 9.50 4.42
CA LYS A 64 -19.78 10.47 4.15
C LYS A 64 -18.38 9.92 4.38
N HIS A 65 -18.26 8.79 5.07
CA HIS A 65 -16.97 8.27 5.51
C HIS A 65 -16.90 6.75 5.49
N ILE A 66 -15.68 6.26 5.30
CA ILE A 66 -15.25 4.89 5.55
C ILE A 66 -14.44 4.90 6.86
N TYR A 67 -14.75 3.98 7.76
CA TYR A 67 -14.05 3.81 9.03
C TYR A 67 -13.38 2.44 9.05
N PHE A 68 -12.12 2.42 9.45
CA PHE A 68 -11.44 1.18 9.82
C PHE A 68 -11.15 1.19 11.31
N HIS A 69 -11.45 0.07 11.98
CA HIS A 69 -11.14 -0.14 13.38
C HIS A 69 -10.59 -1.56 13.56
N GLY A 70 -9.27 -1.65 13.69
CA GLY A 70 -8.55 -2.85 14.11
C GLY A 70 -7.93 -2.68 15.50
N LYS A 71 -7.15 -3.67 15.92
CA LYS A 71 -6.52 -3.71 17.25
C LYS A 71 -5.44 -2.65 17.44
N PHE A 72 -4.69 -2.36 16.38
CA PHE A 72 -3.52 -1.47 16.37
C PHE A 72 -3.73 -0.21 15.55
N ARG A 73 -4.59 -0.27 14.52
CA ARG A 73 -4.90 0.87 13.66
C ARG A 73 -6.39 1.17 13.64
N SER A 74 -6.70 2.45 13.76
CA SER A 74 -8.06 2.98 13.62
C SER A 74 -8.00 4.32 12.94
N PHE A 75 -8.82 4.52 11.92
CA PHE A 75 -8.85 5.77 11.17
C PHE A 75 -10.18 5.91 10.42
N ARG A 76 -10.36 7.11 9.85
CA ARG A 76 -11.54 7.49 9.08
C ARG A 76 -11.10 8.18 7.80
N ILE A 77 -11.64 7.74 6.67
CA ILE A 77 -11.43 8.34 5.35
C ILE A 77 -12.75 8.97 4.89
N PRO A 78 -12.83 10.30 4.75
CA PRO A 78 -13.97 10.95 4.09
C PRO A 78 -14.00 10.60 2.61
N PHE A 79 -15.17 10.31 2.03
CA PHE A 79 -15.30 10.02 0.59
C PHE A 79 -14.77 11.15 -0.28
N LYS A 80 -14.95 12.42 0.14
CA LYS A 80 -14.44 13.61 -0.56
C LYS A 80 -12.91 13.66 -0.69
N LYS A 81 -12.18 12.87 0.10
CA LYS A 81 -10.72 12.78 0.03
C LYS A 81 -10.24 11.59 -0.78
N ILE A 82 -11.12 10.77 -1.34
CA ILE A 82 -10.72 9.58 -2.09
C ILE A 82 -10.56 9.98 -3.56
N ALA A 83 -9.35 9.81 -4.09
CA ALA A 83 -9.05 10.06 -5.49
C ALA A 83 -9.43 8.86 -6.36
N THR A 84 -9.21 7.64 -5.88
CA THR A 84 -9.41 6.42 -6.68
C THR A 84 -9.79 5.22 -5.83
N PHE A 85 -10.70 4.42 -6.37
CA PHE A 85 -11.00 3.07 -5.91
C PHE A 85 -10.40 2.06 -6.89
N GLU A 86 -9.62 1.12 -6.38
CA GLU A 86 -9.01 0.06 -7.17
C GLU A 86 -9.61 -1.29 -6.78
N PRO A 87 -10.42 -1.92 -7.64
CA PRO A 87 -11.04 -3.20 -7.32
C PRO A 87 -10.02 -4.33 -7.28
N TYR A 88 -10.18 -5.23 -6.31
CA TYR A 88 -9.52 -6.54 -6.26
C TYR A 88 -10.58 -7.63 -6.36
N SER A 89 -10.16 -8.89 -6.54
CA SER A 89 -11.09 -10.02 -6.52
C SER A 89 -11.76 -10.21 -5.15
N ASP A 90 -11.02 -9.95 -4.08
CA ASP A 90 -11.37 -10.22 -2.68
C ASP A 90 -11.48 -8.95 -1.82
N GLY A 91 -11.43 -7.77 -2.44
CA GLY A 91 -11.35 -6.54 -1.69
C GLY A 91 -11.26 -5.28 -2.54
N ILE A 92 -10.74 -4.22 -1.92
CA ILE A 92 -10.62 -2.90 -2.53
C ILE A 92 -9.37 -2.17 -2.05
N GLY A 93 -8.71 -1.47 -2.97
CA GLY A 93 -7.73 -0.44 -2.67
C GLY A 93 -8.36 0.94 -2.71
N ILE A 94 -7.94 1.80 -1.81
CA ILE A 94 -8.34 3.20 -1.71
C ILE A 94 -7.09 4.06 -1.73
N HIS A 95 -7.09 5.07 -2.59
CA HIS A 95 -6.05 6.09 -2.63
C HIS A 95 -6.66 7.46 -2.30
N GLU A 96 -6.09 8.16 -1.32
CA GLU A 96 -6.54 9.51 -0.97
C GLU A 96 -5.94 10.55 -1.94
N ASP A 97 -6.65 11.66 -2.13
CA ASP A 97 -6.19 12.84 -2.87
C ASP A 97 -5.19 13.65 -2.02
N SER A 98 -4.09 13.00 -1.67
CA SER A 98 -2.99 13.59 -0.93
C SER A 98 -1.68 13.00 -1.41
N ALA A 99 -0.74 13.88 -1.79
CA ALA A 99 0.56 13.53 -2.34
C ALA A 99 1.43 12.65 -1.41
N THR A 100 1.10 12.57 -0.12
CA THR A 100 1.81 11.74 0.86
C THR A 100 0.99 10.57 1.38
N SER A 101 -0.26 10.42 0.92
CA SER A 101 -1.11 9.31 1.36
C SER A 101 -0.59 8.00 0.80
N LYS A 102 -0.65 6.98 1.65
CA LYS A 102 -0.39 5.61 1.21
C LYS A 102 -1.67 5.01 0.71
N ARG A 103 -1.51 4.03 -0.16
CA ARG A 103 -2.62 3.20 -0.59
C ARG A 103 -3.09 2.32 0.56
N GLU A 104 -4.38 2.41 0.86
CA GLU A 104 -5.05 1.61 1.89
C GLU A 104 -5.79 0.45 1.22
N ILE A 105 -5.53 -0.79 1.61
CA ILE A 105 -6.07 -1.97 0.94
C ILE A 105 -6.82 -2.83 1.96
N PHE A 106 -8.03 -3.23 1.62
CA PHE A 106 -8.93 -3.98 2.50
C PHE A 106 -9.39 -5.26 1.81
N ALA A 107 -9.10 -6.42 2.40
CA ALA A 107 -9.66 -7.70 1.97
C ALA A 107 -10.98 -7.94 2.70
N THR A 108 -12.09 -7.79 1.99
CA THR A 108 -13.47 -7.92 2.51
C THR A 108 -14.10 -9.27 2.20
N GLY A 109 -13.47 -10.07 1.33
CA GLY A 109 -13.96 -11.37 0.85
C GLY A 109 -14.86 -11.27 -0.39
N ASP A 110 -15.30 -10.06 -0.76
CA ASP A 110 -16.09 -9.81 -1.97
C ASP A 110 -15.74 -8.44 -2.56
N GLY A 111 -14.80 -8.43 -3.51
CA GLY A 111 -14.32 -7.21 -4.12
C GLY A 111 -15.36 -6.53 -5.03
N TRP A 112 -16.21 -7.31 -5.70
CA TRP A 112 -17.25 -6.76 -6.58
C TRP A 112 -18.30 -5.98 -5.79
N PHE A 113 -18.82 -6.59 -4.72
CA PHE A 113 -19.79 -5.93 -3.86
C PHE A 113 -19.18 -4.70 -3.18
N THR A 114 -17.96 -4.83 -2.66
CA THR A 114 -17.27 -3.74 -1.97
C THR A 114 -17.02 -2.55 -2.89
N TYR A 115 -16.56 -2.79 -4.12
CA TYR A 115 -16.37 -1.74 -5.11
C TYR A 115 -17.67 -1.03 -5.46
N ASN A 116 -18.72 -1.78 -5.82
CA ASN A 116 -19.99 -1.18 -6.21
C ASN A 116 -20.62 -0.39 -5.07
N LEU A 117 -20.54 -0.90 -3.83
CA LEU A 117 -21.02 -0.17 -2.66
C LEU A 117 -20.28 1.16 -2.52
N LEU A 118 -18.95 1.16 -2.47
CA LEU A 118 -18.18 2.37 -2.20
C LEU A 118 -18.23 3.37 -3.35
N PHE A 119 -18.18 2.90 -4.59
CA PHE A 119 -18.22 3.75 -5.78
C PHE A 119 -19.56 4.50 -5.90
N ASN A 120 -20.68 3.79 -5.76
CA ASN A 120 -22.00 4.41 -5.83
C ASN A 120 -22.24 5.38 -4.67
N LEU A 121 -21.76 5.07 -3.46
CA LEU A 121 -21.84 6.00 -2.33
C LEU A 121 -20.99 7.25 -2.56
N ALA A 122 -19.79 7.11 -3.10
CA ALA A 122 -18.94 8.26 -3.41
C ALA A 122 -19.60 9.20 -4.43
N GLN A 123 -20.26 8.66 -5.46
CA GLN A 123 -21.01 9.45 -6.43
C GLN A 123 -22.21 10.14 -5.80
N LEU A 124 -23.05 9.38 -5.06
CA LEU A 124 -24.29 9.89 -4.48
C LEU A 124 -24.05 11.02 -3.46
N PHE A 125 -22.92 11.02 -2.76
CA PHE A 125 -22.57 12.03 -1.75
C PHE A 125 -21.49 13.01 -2.19
N SER A 126 -21.14 13.05 -3.48
CA SER A 126 -20.23 14.05 -4.06
C SER A 126 -20.90 15.40 -4.35
N GLU A 127 -22.23 15.44 -4.42
CA GLU A 127 -23.03 16.61 -4.80
C GLU A 127 -23.49 17.48 -3.60
N ASP A 128 -23.28 17.02 -2.36
CA ASP A 128 -23.56 17.73 -1.10
C ASP A 128 -22.31 18.41 -0.53
#